data_AF-T1E1H0-F1
#
_entry.id   AF-T1E1H0-F1
#
_cell.length_a   1.000
_cell.length_b   1.000
_cell.length_c   1.000
_cell.angle_alpha   90.00
_cell.angle_beta   90.00
_cell.angle_gamma   90.00
#
_symmetry.space_group_name_H-M   'P 1'
#
loop_
_entity.id
_entity.type
_entity.pdbx_description
1 polymer ?
#
loop_
_entity_poly.entity_id
_entity_poly.type
_entity_poly.pdbx_seq_one_letter_code
_entity_poly.pdbx_strand_id
1 'polypeptide(L)'
;EDATVVNGCLWAIPGSHKNGLVRRFIRDDAGVHFDRPSPSYDSTDFVPIEVKAGSLVVIHGDLIHQSFENQSPNSRHAYSLHVVDTEGCNWAADNWIRRKSDPEPIFV
;
A
#
# COMPACT_ATOMS: atom_id res chain seq x y z
N GLU A 1 6.54 -9.15 -13.96
CA GLU A 1 7.75 -8.86 -14.78
C GLU A 1 8.89 -8.46 -13.87
N ASP A 2 10.11 -8.26 -14.39
CA ASP A 2 11.18 -7.62 -13.62
C ASP A 2 10.76 -6.18 -13.26
N ALA A 3 11.03 -5.76 -12.02
CA ALA A 3 10.80 -4.41 -11.55
C ALA A 3 12.15 -3.75 -11.28
N THR A 4 12.42 -2.66 -11.98
CA THR A 4 13.66 -1.88 -11.94
C THR A 4 13.33 -0.42 -11.65
N VAL A 5 14.35 0.37 -11.30
CA VAL A 5 14.19 1.82 -11.13
C VAL A 5 13.61 2.47 -12.39
N VAL A 6 14.05 2.03 -13.57
CA VAL A 6 13.65 2.61 -14.86
C VAL A 6 12.19 2.30 -15.21
N ASN A 7 11.68 1.12 -14.85
CA ASN A 7 10.30 0.71 -15.17
C ASN A 7 9.31 0.86 -14.00
N GLY A 8 9.70 1.57 -12.95
CA GLY A 8 8.81 1.94 -11.84
C GLY A 8 8.70 0.86 -10.76
N CYS A 9 9.83 0.37 -10.25
CA CYS A 9 9.86 -0.44 -9.02
C CYS A 9 9.30 0.33 -7.81
N LEU A 10 9.07 -0.39 -6.72
CA LEU A 10 8.72 0.22 -5.44
C LEU A 10 9.92 0.93 -4.83
N TRP A 11 9.63 1.96 -4.05
CA TRP A 11 10.55 2.67 -3.18
C TRP A 11 9.91 2.78 -1.80
N ALA A 12 10.67 2.61 -0.73
CA ALA A 12 10.13 2.69 0.62
C ALA A 12 11.10 3.37 1.58
N ILE A 13 10.57 3.95 2.66
CA ILE A 13 11.36 4.50 3.77
C ILE A 13 11.55 3.38 4.82
N PRO A 14 12.77 2.84 4.99
CA PRO A 14 13.01 1.77 5.95
C PRO A 14 12.61 2.18 7.38
N GLY A 15 11.87 1.32 8.08
CA GLY A 15 11.45 1.57 9.46
C GLY A 15 10.25 2.51 9.64
N SER A 16 9.76 3.18 8.60
CA SER A 16 8.65 4.14 8.69
C SER A 16 7.34 3.55 9.25
N HIS A 17 7.13 2.25 9.08
CA HIS A 17 5.98 1.51 9.64
C HIS A 17 5.87 1.55 11.16
N LYS A 18 6.93 1.98 11.87
CA LYS A 18 6.92 2.12 13.34
C LYS A 18 6.34 3.44 13.82
N ASN A 19 6.05 4.37 12.91
CA ASN A 19 5.61 5.73 13.24
C ASN A 19 4.08 5.89 13.24
N GLY A 20 3.34 4.81 12.93
CA GLY A 20 1.89 4.80 12.89
C GLY A 20 1.30 5.44 11.63
N LEU A 21 -0.03 5.31 11.49
CA LEU A 21 -0.78 5.82 10.36
C LEU A 21 -0.81 7.36 10.32
N VAL A 22 -0.34 7.92 9.21
CA VAL A 22 -0.18 9.38 9.04
C VAL A 22 -1.41 10.09 8.45
N ARG A 23 -2.21 9.36 7.65
CA ARG A 23 -3.31 9.92 6.84
C ARG A 23 -4.29 8.81 6.45
N ARG A 24 -5.58 9.10 6.46
CA ARG A 24 -6.65 8.15 6.10
C ARG A 24 -7.44 8.63 4.89
N PHE A 25 -7.87 7.68 4.06
CA PHE A 25 -8.86 7.92 3.01
C PHE A 25 -10.22 7.43 3.50
N ILE A 26 -11.08 8.39 3.81
CA ILE A 26 -12.34 8.21 4.52
C ILE A 26 -13.51 8.27 3.53
N ARG A 27 -14.53 7.45 3.79
CA ARG A 27 -15.84 7.51 3.13
C ARG A 27 -16.93 7.81 4.15
N ASP A 28 -17.70 8.85 3.88
CA ASP A 28 -18.85 9.28 4.66
C ASP A 28 -20.04 9.63 3.74
N ASP A 29 -21.02 10.37 4.28
CA ASP A 29 -22.22 10.79 3.53
C ASP A 29 -21.92 11.83 2.44
N ALA A 30 -20.78 12.52 2.52
CA ALA A 30 -20.34 13.52 1.54
C ALA A 30 -19.47 12.93 0.41
N GLY A 31 -19.11 11.65 0.50
CA GLY A 31 -18.32 10.95 -0.51
C GLY A 31 -17.02 10.41 0.06
N VAL A 32 -15.91 10.60 -0.66
CA VAL A 32 -14.57 10.16 -0.22
C VAL A 32 -13.61 11.33 -0.15
N HIS A 33 -12.84 11.40 0.92
CA HIS A 33 -11.87 12.47 1.15
C HIS A 33 -10.73 12.00 2.06
N PHE A 34 -9.68 12.81 2.16
CA PHE A 34 -8.61 12.57 3.13
C PHE A 34 -8.85 13.40 4.38
N ASP A 35 -8.62 12.79 5.55
CA ASP A 35 -8.74 13.47 6.85
C ASP A 35 -7.70 14.57 7.07
N ARG A 36 -6.59 14.50 6.33
CA ARG A 36 -5.44 15.40 6.45
C ARG A 36 -4.81 15.68 5.08
N PRO A 37 -4.05 16.78 4.94
CA PRO A 37 -3.19 17.02 3.78
C PRO A 37 -2.18 15.88 3.57
N SER A 38 -1.63 15.79 2.35
CA SER A 38 -0.56 14.83 2.09
C SER A 38 0.68 15.18 2.93
N PRO A 39 1.30 14.20 3.61
CA PRO A 39 2.61 14.42 4.23
C PRO A 39 3.68 14.67 3.15
N SER A 40 4.77 15.31 3.56
CA SER A 40 5.99 15.45 2.76
C SER A 40 7.09 14.59 3.39
N TYR A 41 7.90 13.97 2.54
CA TYR A 41 9.02 13.14 2.93
C TYR A 41 10.27 13.59 2.17
N ASP A 42 11.44 13.43 2.77
CA ASP A 42 12.70 13.65 2.05
C ASP A 42 12.86 12.54 1.01
N SER A 43 13.15 12.89 -0.24
CA SER A 43 13.35 11.90 -1.29
C SER A 43 14.56 11.01 -1.03
N THR A 44 15.54 11.49 -0.25
CA THR A 44 16.74 10.74 0.14
C THR A 44 16.47 9.64 1.18
N ASP A 45 15.32 9.67 1.85
CA ASP A 45 14.92 8.63 2.82
C ASP A 45 14.45 7.34 2.13
N PHE A 46 14.13 7.41 0.83
CA PHE A 46 13.59 6.27 0.09
C PHE A 46 14.68 5.39 -0.50
N VAL A 47 14.51 4.08 -0.33
CA VAL A 47 15.37 3.04 -0.92
C VAL A 47 14.60 2.28 -2.00
N PRO A 48 15.19 2.06 -3.21
CA PRO A 48 14.54 1.30 -4.27
C PRO A 48 14.49 -0.19 -3.94
N ILE A 49 13.42 -0.84 -4.39
CA ILE A 49 13.18 -2.28 -4.22
C ILE A 49 13.07 -2.89 -5.62
N GLU A 50 14.22 -3.11 -6.28
CA GLU A 50 14.29 -3.82 -7.55
C GLU A 50 14.18 -5.33 -7.34
N VAL A 51 13.35 -6.00 -8.13
CA VAL A 51 13.08 -7.43 -8.01
C VAL A 51 12.94 -8.11 -9.36
N LYS A 52 13.21 -9.41 -9.40
CA LYS A 52 12.99 -10.25 -10.59
C LYS A 52 11.54 -10.73 -10.67
N ALA A 53 11.09 -11.04 -11.89
CA ALA A 53 9.79 -11.65 -12.11
C ALA A 53 9.56 -12.88 -11.22
N GLY A 54 8.40 -12.96 -10.59
CA GLY A 54 8.05 -14.03 -9.64
C GLY A 54 8.42 -13.75 -8.18
N SER A 55 9.10 -12.64 -7.89
CA SER A 55 9.38 -12.24 -6.51
C SER A 55 8.12 -11.77 -5.78
N LEU A 56 8.05 -12.05 -4.47
CA LEU A 56 7.03 -11.53 -3.56
C LEU A 56 7.65 -10.42 -2.70
N VAL A 57 7.03 -9.23 -2.69
CA VAL A 57 7.36 -8.16 -1.75
C VAL A 57 6.22 -8.06 -0.73
N VAL A 58 6.53 -8.28 0.55
CA VAL A 58 5.56 -8.16 1.65
C VAL A 58 5.66 -6.76 2.24
N ILE A 59 4.53 -6.05 2.30
CA ILE A 59 4.47 -4.65 2.72
C ILE A 59 3.63 -4.55 3.99
N HIS A 60 4.21 -3.96 5.05
CA HIS A 60 3.47 -3.65 6.28
C HIS A 60 2.49 -2.49 6.04
N GLY A 61 1.30 -2.50 6.67
CA GLY A 61 0.23 -1.53 6.42
C GLY A 61 0.62 -0.05 6.60
N ASP A 62 1.50 0.23 7.57
CA ASP A 62 2.00 1.58 7.85
C ASP A 62 3.31 1.95 7.10
N LEU A 63 3.85 1.07 6.24
CA LEU A 63 5.10 1.36 5.53
C LEU A 63 4.87 2.45 4.49
N ILE A 64 5.61 3.56 4.59
CA ILE A 64 5.61 4.59 3.55
C ILE A 64 6.33 4.05 2.33
N HIS A 65 5.60 3.94 1.22
CA HIS A 65 6.10 3.44 -0.05
C HIS A 65 5.48 4.20 -1.23
N GLN A 66 6.19 4.19 -2.36
CA GLN A 66 5.77 4.82 -3.61
C GLN A 66 6.33 4.07 -4.82
N SER A 67 5.86 4.42 -6.01
CA SER A 67 6.46 4.01 -7.29
C SER A 67 6.40 5.18 -8.26
N PHE A 68 7.38 5.26 -9.15
CA PHE A 68 7.44 6.31 -10.17
C PHE A 68 6.85 5.86 -11.51
N GLU A 69 6.62 6.83 -12.38
CA GLU A 69 6.25 6.60 -13.77
C GLU A 69 7.27 5.69 -14.46
N ASN A 70 6.77 4.75 -15.27
CA ASN A 70 7.60 3.86 -16.05
C ASN A 70 8.12 4.59 -17.29
N GLN A 71 9.44 4.76 -17.37
CA GLN A 71 10.12 5.44 -18.48
C GLN A 71 10.72 4.46 -19.51
N SER A 72 10.44 3.17 -19.36
CA SER A 72 10.94 2.10 -20.24
C SER A 72 9.92 1.77 -21.34
N PRO A 73 10.34 1.07 -22.42
CA PRO A 73 9.41 0.61 -23.45
C PRO A 73 8.59 -0.63 -23.04
N ASN A 74 8.87 -1.21 -21.86
CA ASN A 74 8.24 -2.46 -21.40
C ASN A 74 7.25 -2.19 -20.27
N SER A 75 6.24 -3.04 -20.13
CA SER A 75 5.34 -3.05 -18.97
C SER A 75 6.06 -3.40 -17.65
N ARG A 76 5.37 -3.12 -16.55
CA ARG A 76 5.72 -3.57 -15.18
C ARG A 76 4.47 -4.05 -14.45
N HIS A 77 3.86 -5.10 -14.98
CA HIS A 77 2.73 -5.78 -14.37
C HIS A 77 3.12 -6.40 -13.03
N ALA A 78 2.27 -6.15 -12.05
CA ALA A 78 2.33 -6.70 -10.70
C ALA A 78 0.91 -7.12 -10.29
N TYR A 79 0.83 -8.15 -9.44
CA TYR A 79 -0.40 -8.57 -8.79
C TYR A 79 -0.28 -8.27 -7.29
N SER A 80 -1.25 -7.56 -6.74
CA SER A 80 -1.26 -7.15 -5.33
C SER A 80 -2.51 -7.65 -4.62
N LEU A 81 -2.31 -8.16 -3.41
CA LEU A 81 -3.36 -8.53 -2.48
C LEU A 81 -3.10 -7.87 -1.13
N HIS A 82 -4.17 -7.48 -0.43
CA HIS A 82 -4.09 -6.94 0.92
C HIS A 82 -4.74 -7.95 1.86
N VAL A 83 -4.06 -8.27 2.95
CA VAL A 83 -4.54 -9.19 3.98
C VAL A 83 -4.68 -8.39 5.27
N VAL A 84 -5.76 -8.64 5.99
CA VAL A 84 -6.00 -8.07 7.31
C VAL A 84 -6.29 -9.20 8.28
N ASP A 85 -5.75 -9.07 9.49
CA ASP A 85 -6.15 -9.92 10.60
C ASP A 85 -7.59 -9.55 11.00
N THR A 86 -8.39 -10.55 11.30
CA THR A 86 -9.78 -10.41 11.77
C THR A 86 -9.93 -10.77 13.24
N GLU A 87 -8.93 -11.41 13.85
CA GLU A 87 -8.98 -11.75 15.27
C GLU A 87 -8.62 -10.53 16.11
N GLY A 88 -9.57 -10.05 16.92
CA GLY A 88 -9.37 -8.86 17.76
C GLY A 88 -9.21 -7.53 17.00
N CYS A 89 -9.35 -7.55 15.67
CA CYS A 89 -9.18 -6.39 14.80
C CYS A 89 -10.51 -5.98 14.16
N ASN A 90 -10.87 -4.70 14.27
CA ASN A 90 -12.11 -4.17 13.71
C ASN A 90 -11.86 -3.44 12.39
N TRP A 91 -12.62 -3.82 11.35
CA TRP A 91 -12.61 -3.06 10.09
C TRP A 91 -13.31 -1.72 10.28
N ALA A 92 -12.60 -0.62 10.06
CA ALA A 92 -13.16 0.72 10.28
C ALA A 92 -14.35 1.00 9.34
N ALA A 93 -15.48 1.44 9.91
CA ALA A 93 -16.74 1.64 9.18
C ALA A 93 -16.66 2.75 8.12
N ASP A 94 -15.72 3.67 8.30
CA ASP A 94 -15.44 4.82 7.46
C ASP A 94 -14.35 4.53 6.40
N ASN A 95 -13.87 3.28 6.28
CA ASN A 95 -13.06 2.87 5.13
C ASN A 95 -13.89 2.94 3.83
N TRP A 96 -13.24 3.33 2.73
CA TRP A 96 -13.91 3.47 1.43
C TRP A 96 -14.40 2.13 0.87
N ILE A 97 -13.59 1.08 1.03
CA ILE A 97 -13.95 -0.29 0.69
C ILE A 97 -14.70 -0.90 1.87
N ARG A 98 -15.94 -1.31 1.59
CA ARG A 98 -16.84 -1.92 2.56
C ARG A 98 -17.28 -3.26 2.02
N ARG A 99 -17.31 -4.26 2.89
CA ARG A 99 -17.88 -5.57 2.56
C ARG A 99 -19.40 -5.48 2.72
N LYS A 100 -20.14 -6.22 1.89
CA LYS A 100 -21.60 -6.35 2.05
C LYS A 100 -21.97 -7.27 3.22
N SER A 101 -21.08 -8.20 3.54
CA SER A 101 -21.20 -9.19 4.60
C SER A 101 -19.85 -9.32 5.30
N ASP A 102 -19.87 -9.84 6.52
CA ASP A 102 -18.65 -10.13 7.27
C ASP A 102 -17.81 -11.23 6.58
N PRO A 103 -16.48 -11.22 6.76
CA PRO A 103 -15.62 -12.26 6.22
C PRO A 103 -15.88 -13.59 6.94
N GLU A 104 -16.11 -14.65 6.16
CA GLU A 104 -16.13 -16.02 6.68
C GLU A 104 -14.70 -16.59 6.68
N PRO A 105 -14.30 -17.36 7.70
CA PRO A 105 -13.01 -18.06 7.69
C PRO A 105 -12.89 -18.97 6.45
N ILE A 106 -11.80 -18.81 5.70
CA ILE A 106 -11.52 -19.66 4.53
C ILE A 106 -11.10 -21.08 4.98
N PHE A 107 -10.55 -21.18 6.19
CA PHE A 107 -10.14 -22.44 6.82
C PHE A 107 -10.75 -22.49 8.22
N VAL A 108 -11.40 -23.61 8.54
CA VAL A 108 -11.98 -23.94 9.85
C VAL A 108 -11.16 -25.07 10.45
#